data_AF-A0A1M3IUS6-F1
#
_entry.id   AF-A0A1M3IUS6-F1
#
_cell.length_a   1.000
_cell.length_b   1.000
_cell.length_c   1.000
_cell.angle_alpha   90.00
_cell.angle_beta   90.00
_cell.angle_gamma   90.00
#
_symmetry.space_group_name_H-M   'P 1'
#
loop_
_entity.id
_entity.type
_entity.pdbx_description
1 polymer ?
#
loop_
_entity_poly.entity_id
_entity_poly.type
_entity_poly.pdbx_seq_one_letter_code
_entity_poly.pdbx_strand_id
1 'polypeptide(L)'
;MALERPLENFESYRAAQTMARLSTICAVVLGLTVIALICVMIVLLPLKEVRPMLVTLKDKGEQVVHIEPFERNEKATTLLMETLSRQYVTLRETIDLQTEEVRWKHLSLMTGSQLNEEFMSLMKPDNQDSPFKKRLDEQVTREIQILSSTSLAPSAPNIFQVEWISRDRHKGQIIGQGHWVSTLTVFLEPHEVSLEDQYINLLLALPLLITHLLRKEARMLNNKSKYIMGLSMSSFLILSSVGNTNPQTLPQPPVMAPIPPSQDLMSQSMTSSLTEHPDVESQVKGQYPDLERKESLPLGAIQHAWDHAKIGAGVYNVTYTGAEIIKLRCREMMTTCIILPSWERVEKFNLGDPSSFKIENPKSNIITIQPQEFTGLDSNLIVIGASGKVYSFYLRSEGYNTNHVPDLAVYIRVAKPANLSSSISNTKSIDYKQKDDYLEEVPFDPSNLNFNFTMAGDKELAPHRVYSDGIRTWFDYGEEIKKKGLPAVYAVIDGVDTPINVGREGTKIVAQHSGSFTLRNGQKVVCIFPTLQEVSE
;
A
#
# COMPACT_ATOMS: atom_id res chain seq x y z
N MET A 1 54.43 77.82 43.35
CA MET A 1 54.74 77.19 42.04
C MET A 1 54.46 75.70 42.23
N ALA A 2 53.20 75.28 42.16
CA ALA A 2 52.53 74.87 40.93
C ALA A 2 53.42 73.94 40.09
N LEU A 3 53.14 72.63 40.05
CA LEU A 3 52.42 71.98 38.94
C LEU A 3 52.80 70.47 38.81
N GLU A 4 52.32 69.59 39.70
CA GLU A 4 52.49 68.13 39.52
C GLU A 4 51.25 67.33 39.94
N ARG A 5 50.08 67.56 39.31
CA ARG A 5 48.95 66.58 39.31
C ARG A 5 48.04 66.66 38.06
N PRO A 6 48.50 66.35 36.82
CA PRO A 6 47.56 66.11 35.72
C PRO A 6 47.63 64.71 35.07
N LEU A 7 48.67 63.91 35.31
CA LEU A 7 48.94 62.69 34.52
C LEU A 7 48.18 61.43 35.00
N GLU A 8 48.03 61.20 36.32
CA GLU A 8 47.29 60.02 36.84
C GLU A 8 45.80 60.03 36.50
N ASN A 9 45.20 61.21 36.38
CA ASN A 9 43.77 61.37 36.04
C ASN A 9 43.49 61.07 34.55
N PHE A 10 44.50 61.16 33.69
CA PHE A 10 44.33 60.96 32.24
C PHE A 10 44.43 59.49 31.84
N GLU A 11 45.34 58.74 32.47
CA GLU A 11 45.46 57.28 32.26
C GLU A 11 44.25 56.53 32.83
N SER A 12 43.79 56.90 34.03
CA SER A 12 42.57 56.35 34.64
C SER A 12 41.32 56.67 33.82
N TYR A 13 41.20 57.86 33.24
CA TYR A 13 40.10 58.23 32.35
C TYR A 13 40.13 57.44 31.03
N ARG A 14 41.31 57.22 30.43
CA ARG A 14 41.46 56.37 29.23
C ARG A 14 41.15 54.90 29.53
N ALA A 15 41.57 54.39 30.69
CA ALA A 15 41.23 53.05 31.14
C ALA A 15 39.70 52.90 31.35
N ALA A 16 39.05 53.88 31.97
CA ALA A 16 37.59 53.89 32.12
C ALA A 16 36.86 53.94 30.77
N GLN A 17 37.36 54.75 29.81
CA GLN A 17 36.75 54.87 28.49
C GLN A 17 36.92 53.59 27.65
N THR A 18 38.06 52.90 27.78
CA THR A 18 38.29 51.61 27.11
C THR A 18 37.46 50.49 27.74
N MET A 19 37.34 50.44 29.07
CA MET A 19 36.46 49.53 29.79
C MET A 19 34.98 49.74 29.42
N ALA A 20 34.53 50.99 29.33
CA ALA A 20 33.17 51.32 28.91
C ALA A 20 32.89 50.87 27.46
N ARG A 21 33.83 51.10 26.53
CA ARG A 21 33.71 50.61 25.15
C ARG A 21 33.67 49.08 25.07
N LEU A 22 34.53 48.39 25.83
CA LEU A 22 34.54 46.92 25.89
C LEU A 22 33.23 46.37 26.45
N SER A 23 32.69 46.99 27.51
CA SER A 23 31.40 46.64 28.09
C SER A 23 30.26 46.82 27.09
N THR A 24 30.23 47.94 26.35
CA THR A 24 29.22 48.16 25.30
C THR A 24 29.31 47.13 24.18
N ILE A 25 30.51 46.72 23.77
CA ILE A 25 30.69 45.67 22.74
C ILE A 25 30.19 44.32 23.27
N CYS A 26 30.51 43.96 24.51
CA CYS A 26 30.03 42.72 25.12
C CYS A 26 28.49 42.69 25.22
N ALA A 27 27.87 43.82 25.59
CA ALA A 27 26.41 43.93 25.66
C ALA A 27 25.74 43.75 24.28
N VAL A 28 26.33 44.33 23.21
CA VAL A 28 25.83 44.16 21.84
C VAL A 28 25.97 42.71 21.38
N VAL A 29 27.11 42.06 21.64
CA VAL A 29 27.32 40.64 21.28
C VAL A 29 26.31 39.75 22.01
N LEU A 30 26.09 39.96 23.31
CA LEU A 30 25.08 39.22 24.06
C LEU A 30 23.66 39.44 23.52
N GLY A 31 23.31 40.69 23.18
CA GLY A 31 22.02 40.99 22.55
C GLY A 31 21.80 40.23 21.24
N LEU A 32 22.83 40.15 20.38
CA LEU A 32 22.76 39.40 19.13
C LEU A 32 22.62 37.89 19.35
N THR A 33 23.27 37.33 20.38
CA THR A 33 23.10 35.89 20.71
C THR A 33 21.69 35.56 21.18
N VAL A 34 21.06 36.45 21.95
CA VAL A 34 19.67 36.26 22.40
C VAL A 34 18.71 36.30 21.21
N ILE A 35 18.91 37.23 20.28
CA ILE A 35 18.09 37.31 19.06
C ILE A 35 18.23 36.03 18.22
N ALA A 36 19.46 35.51 18.07
CA ALA A 36 19.70 34.26 17.36
C ALA A 36 18.98 33.07 18.01
N LEU A 37 19.00 32.98 19.35
CA LEU A 37 18.28 31.94 20.09
C LEU A 37 16.76 32.04 19.90
N ILE A 38 16.20 33.25 19.90
CA ILE A 38 14.77 33.47 19.64
C ILE A 38 14.40 33.04 18.22
N CYS A 39 15.20 33.37 17.21
CA CYS A 39 14.96 32.92 15.83
C CYS A 39 14.99 31.39 15.71
N VAL A 40 15.94 30.72 16.38
CA VAL A 40 15.99 29.25 16.40
C VAL A 40 14.73 28.67 17.07
N MET A 41 14.26 29.27 18.16
CA MET A 41 13.03 28.84 18.84
C MET A 41 11.78 29.02 17.96
N ILE A 42 11.71 30.09 17.16
CA ILE A 42 10.61 30.31 16.20
C ILE A 42 10.67 29.27 15.08
N VAL A 43 11.85 28.91 14.58
CA VAL A 43 12.02 27.89 13.54
C VAL A 43 11.65 26.49 14.07
N LEU A 44 11.83 26.24 15.37
CA LEU A 44 11.44 24.99 16.02
C LEU A 44 9.93 24.89 16.33
N LEU A 45 9.15 25.95 16.11
CA LEU A 45 7.69 25.92 16.18
C LEU A 45 7.16 25.80 14.74
N PRO A 46 6.60 24.64 14.34
CA PRO A 46 5.51 23.97 15.06
C PRO A 46 5.83 22.51 15.44
N LEU A 47 5.69 22.18 16.74
CA LEU A 47 5.97 20.85 17.31
C LEU A 47 4.93 19.76 16.96
N LYS A 48 3.92 20.07 16.16
CA LYS A 48 2.86 19.12 15.80
C LYS A 48 2.27 19.44 14.43
N GLU A 49 2.54 18.56 13.47
CA GLU A 49 1.86 18.54 12.18
C GLU A 49 0.51 17.82 12.33
N VAL A 50 -0.58 18.45 11.88
CA VAL A 50 -1.87 17.77 11.75
C VAL A 50 -1.81 16.95 10.47
N ARG A 51 -1.65 15.62 10.59
CA ARG A 51 -1.62 14.70 9.44
C ARG A 51 -3.03 14.16 9.18
N PRO A 52 -3.62 14.40 8.00
CA PRO A 52 -4.89 13.78 7.64
C PRO A 52 -4.68 12.27 7.46
N MET A 53 -5.59 11.45 8.03
CA MET A 53 -5.57 9.99 7.93
C MET A 53 -6.73 9.52 7.05
N LEU A 54 -6.46 8.65 6.08
CA LEU A 54 -7.51 8.02 5.28
C LEU A 54 -7.92 6.69 5.92
N VAL A 55 -9.13 6.66 6.48
CA VAL A 55 -9.73 5.43 7.00
C VAL A 55 -10.46 4.74 5.84
N THR A 56 -9.88 3.66 5.32
CA THR A 56 -10.57 2.84 4.31
C THR A 56 -11.35 1.73 5.01
N LEU A 57 -12.68 1.82 4.91
CA LEU A 57 -13.58 0.77 5.38
C LEU A 57 -13.76 -0.24 4.25
N LYS A 58 -13.13 -1.41 4.38
CA LYS A 58 -13.39 -2.53 3.47
C LYS A 58 -14.55 -3.35 4.02
N ASP A 59 -15.53 -3.61 3.16
CA ASP A 59 -16.80 -4.22 3.56
C ASP A 59 -16.62 -5.69 3.99
N LYS A 60 -17.19 -5.99 5.16
CA LYS A 60 -17.46 -7.28 5.82
C LYS A 60 -16.48 -8.44 5.63
N GLY A 61 -15.73 -8.73 6.70
CA GLY A 61 -15.17 -10.05 6.97
C GLY A 61 -14.18 -10.07 8.12
N GLU A 62 -13.12 -9.27 8.04
CA GLU A 62 -12.05 -9.27 9.03
C GLU A 62 -11.48 -7.85 9.15
N GLN A 63 -11.76 -7.18 10.27
CA GLN A 63 -11.16 -5.89 10.59
C GLN A 63 -9.75 -6.12 11.13
N VAL A 64 -8.77 -6.12 10.24
CA VAL A 64 -7.39 -5.78 10.61
C VAL A 64 -7.14 -4.36 10.10
N VAL A 65 -7.06 -3.41 11.04
CA VAL A 65 -6.73 -2.03 10.73
C VAL A 65 -5.23 -1.96 10.48
N HIS A 66 -4.83 -1.95 9.22
CA HIS A 66 -3.44 -1.72 8.84
C HIS A 66 -3.19 -0.22 8.82
N ILE A 67 -2.66 0.31 9.92
CA ILE A 67 -2.29 1.71 10.07
C ILE A 67 -0.84 1.85 9.60
N GLU A 68 -0.64 2.13 8.31
CA GLU A 68 0.67 2.54 7.81
C GLU A 68 0.74 4.06 7.73
N PRO A 69 1.77 4.70 8.30
CA PRO A 69 2.06 6.11 8.01
C PRO A 69 2.37 6.27 6.52
N PHE A 70 2.14 7.47 5.98
CA PHE A 70 2.56 7.87 4.63
C PHE A 70 4.10 7.93 4.54
N GLU A 71 4.78 6.82 4.74
CA GLU A 71 5.98 6.56 3.97
C GLU A 71 5.50 6.36 2.54
N ARG A 72 6.18 7.02 1.62
CA ARG A 72 5.92 7.13 0.19
C ARG A 72 5.88 5.73 -0.46
N ASN A 73 4.83 4.96 -0.18
CA ASN A 73 4.63 3.63 -0.72
C ASN A 73 4.24 3.85 -2.17
N GLU A 74 5.21 3.69 -3.07
CA GLU A 74 5.02 3.88 -4.51
C GLU A 74 3.81 3.09 -5.00
N LYS A 75 3.54 1.91 -4.43
CA LYS A 75 2.36 1.10 -4.76
C LYS A 75 1.05 1.79 -4.37
N ALA A 76 1.00 2.44 -3.21
CA ALA A 76 -0.19 3.17 -2.77
C ALA A 76 -0.43 4.42 -3.64
N THR A 77 0.65 5.13 -4.01
CA THR A 77 0.58 6.28 -4.91
C THR A 77 0.17 5.85 -6.33
N THR A 78 0.73 4.76 -6.86
CA THR A 78 0.35 4.20 -8.17
C THR A 78 -1.11 3.73 -8.17
N LEU A 79 -1.55 3.01 -7.13
CA LEU A 79 -2.94 2.56 -7.01
C LEU A 79 -3.91 3.75 -6.91
N LEU A 80 -3.51 4.81 -6.19
CA LEU A 80 -4.27 6.04 -6.12
C LEU A 80 -4.39 6.70 -7.50
N MET A 81 -3.26 6.90 -8.20
CA MET A 81 -3.24 7.48 -9.55
C MET A 81 -4.03 6.63 -10.55
N GLU A 82 -3.98 5.30 -10.44
CA GLU A 82 -4.77 4.38 -11.25
C GLU A 82 -6.28 4.57 -10.98
N THR A 83 -6.67 4.57 -9.70
CA THR A 83 -8.07 4.77 -9.28
C THR A 83 -8.61 6.11 -9.78
N LEU A 84 -7.82 7.17 -9.63
CA LEU A 84 -8.18 8.52 -10.09
C LEU A 84 -8.25 8.61 -11.62
N SER A 85 -7.38 7.91 -12.35
CA SER A 85 -7.44 7.81 -13.81
C SER A 85 -8.74 7.17 -14.29
N ARG A 86 -9.18 6.08 -13.64
CA ARG A 86 -10.47 5.43 -13.94
C ARG A 86 -11.65 6.36 -13.65
N GLN A 87 -11.61 7.02 -12.49
CA GLN A 87 -12.64 7.98 -12.08
C GLN A 87 -12.74 9.14 -13.07
N TYR A 88 -11.60 9.68 -13.50
CA TYR A 88 -11.53 10.76 -14.47
C TYR A 88 -12.20 10.40 -15.80
N VAL A 89 -11.85 9.26 -16.39
CA VAL A 89 -12.45 8.81 -17.66
C VAL A 89 -13.96 8.62 -17.49
N THR A 90 -14.38 8.03 -16.38
CA THR A 90 -15.81 7.81 -16.09
C THR A 90 -16.55 9.15 -16.01
N LEU A 91 -16.03 10.10 -15.22
CA LEU A 91 -16.66 11.43 -15.07
C LEU A 91 -16.63 12.24 -16.36
N ARG A 92 -15.59 12.13 -17.18
CA ARG A 92 -15.44 12.90 -18.42
C ARG A 92 -16.30 12.36 -19.58
N GLU A 93 -16.41 11.04 -19.70
CA GLU A 93 -16.97 10.38 -20.90
C GLU A 93 -18.44 9.96 -20.76
N THR A 94 -18.97 9.88 -19.54
CA THR A 94 -20.39 9.60 -19.29
C THR A 94 -21.26 10.75 -19.78
N ILE A 95 -22.45 10.44 -20.32
CA ILE A 95 -23.48 11.43 -20.68
C ILE A 95 -24.82 10.87 -20.21
N ASP A 96 -25.40 11.44 -19.16
CA ASP A 96 -26.67 10.97 -18.59
C ASP A 96 -27.81 11.98 -18.73
N LEU A 97 -27.51 13.20 -19.20
CA LEU A 97 -28.43 14.30 -19.44
C LEU A 97 -29.09 14.85 -18.16
N GLN A 98 -28.58 14.50 -16.98
CA GLN A 98 -29.13 14.89 -15.69
C GLN A 98 -28.08 15.46 -14.74
N THR A 99 -26.88 14.86 -14.68
CA THR A 99 -25.89 15.15 -13.64
C THR A 99 -24.67 15.90 -14.15
N GLU A 100 -24.70 16.39 -15.40
CA GLU A 100 -23.57 17.06 -16.06
C GLU A 100 -23.00 18.21 -15.22
N GLU A 101 -23.84 19.07 -14.64
CA GLU A 101 -23.37 20.22 -13.87
C GLU A 101 -22.50 19.81 -12.66
N VAL A 102 -23.00 18.86 -11.86
CA VAL A 102 -22.29 18.35 -10.67
C VAL A 102 -21.04 17.59 -11.09
N ARG A 103 -21.15 16.76 -12.12
CA ARG A 103 -20.06 15.92 -12.62
C ARG A 103 -18.95 16.74 -13.28
N TRP A 104 -19.26 17.79 -14.02
CA TRP A 104 -18.28 18.68 -14.62
C TRP A 104 -17.62 19.56 -13.55
N LYS A 105 -18.34 19.96 -12.49
CA LYS A 105 -17.72 20.57 -11.32
C LYS A 105 -16.70 19.63 -10.68
N HIS A 106 -17.06 18.36 -10.44
CA HIS A 106 -16.13 17.36 -9.92
C HIS A 106 -14.93 17.14 -10.86
N LEU A 107 -15.17 17.03 -12.17
CA LEU A 107 -14.10 16.88 -13.16
C LEU A 107 -13.13 18.06 -13.13
N SER A 108 -13.63 19.29 -12.98
CA SER A 108 -12.81 20.50 -12.94
C SER A 108 -11.83 20.51 -11.76
N LEU A 109 -12.20 19.89 -10.64
CA LEU A 109 -11.35 19.76 -9.45
C LEU A 109 -10.21 18.74 -9.62
N MET A 110 -10.26 17.88 -10.65
CA MET A 110 -9.24 16.86 -10.94
C MET A 110 -8.45 17.16 -12.23
N THR A 111 -8.81 18.23 -12.94
CA THR A 111 -8.26 18.57 -14.27
C THR A 111 -7.41 19.83 -14.17
N GLY A 112 -6.26 19.87 -14.86
CA GLY A 112 -5.51 21.11 -14.98
C GLY A 112 -6.28 22.21 -15.70
N SER A 113 -6.01 23.48 -15.36
CA SER A 113 -6.75 24.64 -15.85
C SER A 113 -6.93 24.67 -17.37
N GLN A 114 -5.84 24.46 -18.13
CA GLN A 114 -5.87 24.43 -19.59
C GLN A 114 -6.80 23.33 -20.13
N LEU A 115 -6.63 22.09 -19.67
CA LEU A 115 -7.42 20.94 -20.14
C LEU A 115 -8.89 21.05 -19.71
N ASN A 116 -9.16 21.72 -18.58
CA ASN A 116 -10.51 22.00 -18.11
C ASN A 116 -11.20 23.05 -18.99
N GLU A 117 -10.51 24.14 -19.35
CA GLU A 117 -11.05 25.16 -20.25
C GLU A 117 -11.36 24.60 -21.65
N GLU A 118 -10.46 23.76 -22.19
CA GLU A 118 -10.69 23.04 -23.45
C GLU A 118 -11.92 22.12 -23.38
N PHE A 119 -12.08 21.37 -22.29
CA PHE A 119 -13.24 20.51 -22.08
C PHE A 119 -14.54 21.31 -21.95
N MET A 120 -14.55 22.34 -21.11
CA MET A 120 -15.73 23.15 -20.84
C MET A 120 -16.18 23.94 -22.08
N SER A 121 -15.23 24.47 -22.86
CA SER A 121 -15.55 25.13 -24.13
C SER A 121 -16.13 24.17 -25.17
N LEU A 122 -15.66 22.93 -25.21
CA LEU A 122 -16.20 21.89 -26.10
C LEU A 122 -17.63 21.47 -25.69
N MET A 123 -17.91 21.30 -24.40
CA MET A 123 -19.18 20.75 -23.92
C MET A 123 -20.32 21.77 -23.80
N LYS A 124 -20.03 23.08 -23.88
CA LYS A 124 -21.05 24.15 -23.81
C LYS A 124 -22.20 23.94 -24.83
N PRO A 125 -23.46 24.20 -24.44
CA PRO A 125 -24.61 24.14 -25.37
C PRO A 125 -24.52 25.12 -26.55
N ASP A 126 -23.74 26.20 -26.41
CA ASP A 126 -23.55 27.19 -27.47
C ASP A 126 -22.69 26.66 -28.62
N ASN A 127 -21.84 25.67 -28.36
CA ASN A 127 -21.01 25.05 -29.38
C ASN A 127 -21.84 24.06 -30.22
N GLN A 128 -21.94 24.30 -31.53
CA GLN A 128 -22.68 23.43 -32.46
C GLN A 128 -22.06 22.05 -32.60
N ASP A 129 -20.74 21.94 -32.44
CA ASP A 129 -20.00 20.67 -32.50
C ASP A 129 -19.92 19.97 -31.13
N SER A 130 -20.63 20.47 -30.11
CA SER A 130 -20.62 19.89 -28.76
C SER A 130 -21.17 18.46 -28.79
N PRO A 131 -20.37 17.46 -28.35
CA PRO A 131 -20.85 16.09 -28.19
C PRO A 131 -22.04 16.02 -27.24
N PHE A 132 -22.07 16.85 -26.20
CA PHE A 132 -23.18 16.90 -25.26
C PHE A 132 -24.46 17.40 -25.93
N LYS A 133 -24.40 18.53 -26.66
CA LYS A 133 -25.57 19.09 -27.35
C LYS A 133 -26.18 18.09 -28.34
N LYS A 134 -25.34 17.46 -29.16
CA LYS A 134 -25.77 16.44 -30.12
C LYS A 134 -26.53 15.30 -29.44
N ARG A 135 -26.04 14.84 -28.28
CA ARG A 135 -26.66 13.75 -27.51
C ARG A 135 -27.91 14.16 -26.76
N LEU A 136 -27.99 15.42 -26.34
CA LEU A 136 -29.19 16.02 -25.77
C LEU A 136 -30.32 16.09 -26.82
N ASP A 137 -30.02 16.55 -28.04
CA ASP A 137 -30.98 16.64 -29.13
C ASP A 137 -31.46 15.25 -29.59
N GLU A 138 -30.55 14.28 -29.65
CA GLU A 138 -30.84 12.89 -30.01
C GLU A 138 -31.48 12.08 -28.85
N GLN A 139 -31.55 12.63 -27.63
CA GLN A 139 -31.99 11.93 -26.41
C GLN A 139 -31.21 10.62 -26.15
N VAL A 140 -29.91 10.65 -26.40
CA VAL A 140 -29.00 9.51 -26.27
C VAL A 140 -28.17 9.65 -25.01
N THR A 141 -28.20 8.64 -24.14
CA THR A 141 -27.30 8.55 -22.99
C THR A 141 -26.09 7.67 -23.33
N ARG A 142 -24.96 7.93 -22.69
CA ARG A 142 -23.71 7.18 -22.83
C ARG A 142 -23.27 6.66 -21.47
N GLU A 143 -23.24 5.34 -21.37
CA GLU A 143 -22.73 4.61 -20.21
C GLU A 143 -21.29 4.14 -20.49
N ILE A 144 -20.41 4.26 -19.50
CA ILE A 144 -18.99 3.90 -19.59
C ILE A 144 -18.69 2.69 -18.74
N GLN A 145 -18.01 1.71 -19.32
CA GLN A 145 -17.43 0.59 -18.58
C GLN A 145 -15.92 0.57 -18.79
N ILE A 146 -15.17 0.75 -17.70
CA ILE A 146 -13.71 0.62 -17.71
C ILE A 146 -13.34 -0.87 -17.73
N LEU A 147 -12.52 -1.28 -18.69
CA LEU A 147 -11.96 -2.63 -18.79
C LEU A 147 -10.67 -2.74 -17.99
N SER A 148 -9.71 -1.87 -18.28
CA SER A 148 -8.38 -1.91 -17.70
C SER A 148 -7.81 -0.50 -17.49
N SER A 149 -6.88 -0.40 -16.55
CA SER A 149 -6.08 0.80 -16.28
C SER A 149 -4.67 0.35 -15.96
N THR A 150 -3.70 0.76 -16.76
CA THR A 150 -2.31 0.33 -16.59
C THR A 150 -1.37 1.50 -16.79
N SER A 151 -0.30 1.57 -15.99
CA SER A 151 0.79 2.51 -16.28
C SER A 151 1.52 2.04 -17.55
N LEU A 152 1.87 2.98 -18.44
CA LEU A 152 2.43 2.66 -19.75
C LEU A 152 3.87 2.13 -19.67
N ALA A 153 4.64 2.53 -18.66
CA ALA A 153 5.99 2.05 -18.40
C ALA A 153 6.47 2.39 -16.97
N PRO A 154 7.34 1.56 -16.35
CA PRO A 154 8.01 1.92 -15.09
C PRO A 154 8.83 3.21 -15.16
N SER A 155 9.34 3.54 -16.36
CA SER A 155 10.08 4.78 -16.64
C SER A 155 9.21 6.05 -16.73
N ALA A 156 7.89 5.90 -16.78
CA ALA A 156 6.92 6.99 -16.85
C ALA A 156 5.72 6.71 -15.91
N PRO A 157 5.92 6.70 -14.57
CA PRO A 157 4.91 6.28 -13.60
C PRO A 157 3.65 7.16 -13.60
N ASN A 158 3.73 8.35 -14.18
CA ASN A 158 2.65 9.33 -14.26
C ASN A 158 1.79 9.18 -15.52
N ILE A 159 2.09 8.25 -16.43
CA ILE A 159 1.33 8.03 -17.66
C ILE A 159 0.48 6.77 -17.52
N PHE A 160 -0.84 6.93 -17.59
CA PHE A 160 -1.81 5.85 -17.46
C PHE A 160 -2.60 5.65 -18.74
N GLN A 161 -2.73 4.40 -19.16
CA GLN A 161 -3.59 3.99 -20.25
C GLN A 161 -4.85 3.36 -19.67
N VAL A 162 -6.01 3.92 -19.99
CA VAL A 162 -7.33 3.44 -19.56
C VAL A 162 -8.08 2.94 -20.78
N GLU A 163 -8.41 1.66 -20.77
CA GLU A 163 -9.20 1.00 -21.80
C GLU A 163 -10.66 0.88 -21.35
N TRP A 164 -11.60 1.24 -22.21
CA TRP A 164 -13.01 1.33 -21.84
C TRP A 164 -13.95 1.15 -23.03
N ILE A 165 -15.17 0.75 -22.72
CA ILE A 165 -16.26 0.59 -23.68
C ILE A 165 -17.32 1.66 -23.41
N SER A 166 -17.77 2.34 -24.46
CA SER A 166 -18.96 3.20 -24.42
C SER A 166 -20.18 2.42 -24.90
N ARG A 167 -21.30 2.49 -24.17
CA ARG A 167 -22.61 2.04 -24.66
C ARG A 167 -23.52 3.24 -24.78
N ASP A 168 -23.92 3.54 -26.01
CA ASP A 168 -24.87 4.59 -26.30
C ASP A 168 -26.29 3.99 -26.31
N ARG A 169 -27.21 4.59 -25.55
CA ARG A 169 -28.60 4.15 -25.42
C ARG A 169 -29.56 5.26 -25.84
N HIS A 170 -30.59 4.88 -26.59
CA HIS A 170 -31.73 5.74 -26.88
C HIS A 170 -33.00 5.05 -26.38
N LYS A 171 -33.75 5.70 -25.49
CA LYS A 171 -34.98 5.14 -24.87
C LYS A 171 -34.77 3.72 -24.29
N GLY A 172 -33.61 3.48 -23.69
CA GLY A 172 -33.23 2.21 -23.06
C GLY A 172 -32.61 1.17 -23.98
N GLN A 173 -32.72 1.29 -25.30
CA GLN A 173 -32.12 0.37 -26.27
C GLN A 173 -30.70 0.79 -26.63
N ILE A 174 -29.78 -0.18 -26.73
CA ILE A 174 -28.39 0.07 -27.12
C ILE A 174 -28.35 0.32 -28.63
N ILE A 175 -27.92 1.51 -29.03
CA ILE A 175 -27.84 1.93 -30.45
C ILE A 175 -26.41 1.86 -31.00
N GLY A 176 -25.40 1.81 -30.12
CA GLY A 176 -24.01 1.79 -30.52
C GLY A 176 -23.09 1.41 -29.38
N GLN A 177 -22.01 0.73 -29.73
CA GLN A 177 -20.93 0.38 -28.81
C GLN A 177 -19.60 0.82 -29.43
N GLY A 178 -18.75 1.44 -28.63
CA GLY A 178 -17.41 1.88 -29.04
C GLY A 178 -16.36 1.34 -28.09
N HIS A 179 -15.18 1.04 -28.61
CA HIS A 179 -14.03 0.59 -27.84
C HIS A 179 -12.92 1.64 -27.90
N TRP A 180 -12.45 2.08 -26.74
CA TRP A 180 -11.65 3.28 -26.59
C TRP A 180 -10.45 3.05 -25.70
N VAL A 181 -9.38 3.76 -26.03
CA VAL A 181 -8.16 3.82 -25.23
C VAL A 181 -7.84 5.29 -24.96
N SER A 182 -7.78 5.64 -23.69
CA SER A 182 -7.43 6.98 -23.21
C SER A 182 -6.07 6.94 -22.53
N THR A 183 -5.11 7.73 -23.01
CA THR A 183 -3.80 7.91 -22.37
C THR A 183 -3.80 9.22 -21.61
N LEU A 184 -3.53 9.16 -20.31
CA LEU A 184 -3.58 10.25 -19.35
C LEU A 184 -2.20 10.50 -18.76
N THR A 185 -1.85 11.76 -18.54
CA THR A 185 -0.71 12.12 -17.70
C THR A 185 -1.23 12.72 -16.39
N VAL A 186 -0.84 12.12 -15.27
CA VAL A 186 -1.39 12.36 -13.93
C VAL A 186 -0.29 12.79 -12.97
N PHE A 187 -0.49 13.92 -12.30
CA PHE A 187 0.42 14.44 -11.27
C PHE A 187 -0.35 14.72 -9.98
N LEU A 188 0.34 14.59 -8.84
CA LEU A 188 -0.14 15.06 -7.54
C LEU A 188 0.52 16.42 -7.28
N GLU A 189 -0.26 17.50 -7.23
CA GLU A 189 0.23 18.87 -7.06
C GLU A 189 -0.52 19.58 -5.92
N PRO A 190 0.16 20.10 -4.88
CA PRO A 190 -0.47 20.86 -3.79
C PRO A 190 -1.37 22.01 -4.30
N HIS A 191 -2.63 22.04 -3.91
CA HIS A 191 -3.61 23.08 -4.24
C HIS A 191 -4.57 23.27 -3.06
N GLU A 192 -4.86 24.53 -2.74
CA GLU A 192 -5.77 24.89 -1.66
C GLU A 192 -7.23 24.80 -2.15
N VAL A 193 -8.00 23.88 -1.58
CA VAL A 193 -9.40 23.66 -1.94
C VAL A 193 -10.31 24.28 -0.87
N SER A 194 -11.37 24.98 -1.30
CA SER A 194 -12.36 25.60 -0.41
C SER A 194 -13.06 24.54 0.47
N LEU A 195 -13.50 24.91 1.67
CA LEU A 195 -14.17 23.98 2.59
C LEU A 195 -15.44 23.36 1.99
N GLU A 196 -16.15 24.07 1.12
CA GLU A 196 -17.35 23.55 0.44
C GLU A 196 -16.99 22.51 -0.64
N ASP A 197 -15.88 22.72 -1.35
CA ASP A 197 -15.44 21.82 -2.44
C ASP A 197 -14.71 20.57 -1.92
N GLN A 198 -14.20 20.59 -0.68
CA GLN A 198 -13.62 19.41 -0.02
C GLN A 198 -14.64 18.26 0.16
N TYR A 199 -15.93 18.58 0.32
CA TYR A 199 -16.98 17.56 0.48
C TYR A 199 -17.38 16.87 -0.83
N ILE A 200 -17.00 17.43 -1.98
CA ILE A 200 -17.34 16.87 -3.30
C ILE A 200 -16.41 15.70 -3.65
N ASN A 201 -15.20 15.68 -3.09
CA ASN A 201 -14.25 14.60 -3.31
C ASN A 201 -13.38 14.35 -2.07
N LEU A 202 -13.76 13.36 -1.28
CA LEU A 202 -13.08 12.96 -0.04
C LEU A 202 -11.62 12.51 -0.26
N LEU A 203 -11.25 12.14 -1.50
CA LEU A 203 -9.87 11.79 -1.88
C LEU A 203 -9.03 13.00 -2.31
N LEU A 204 -9.65 14.16 -2.60
CA LEU A 204 -8.96 15.40 -3.05
C LEU A 204 -8.39 16.25 -1.90
N ALA A 205 -8.36 15.76 -0.67
CA ALA A 205 -7.41 16.28 0.32
C ALA A 205 -5.93 16.10 -0.14
N LEU A 206 -5.72 15.27 -1.18
CA LEU A 206 -4.51 15.27 -2.00
C LEU A 206 -4.83 15.82 -3.41
N PRO A 207 -4.32 17.00 -3.73
CA PRO A 207 -4.65 17.72 -4.96
C PRO A 207 -3.97 17.06 -6.18
N LEU A 208 -4.76 16.81 -7.22
CA LEU A 208 -4.39 16.02 -8.40
C LEU A 208 -4.64 16.82 -9.67
N LEU A 209 -3.67 16.81 -10.57
CA LEU A 209 -3.71 17.52 -11.84
C LEU A 209 -3.55 16.51 -12.99
N ILE A 210 -4.61 16.29 -13.76
CA ILE A 210 -4.50 15.65 -15.07
C ILE A 210 -4.18 16.74 -16.10
N THR A 211 -3.02 16.64 -16.72
CA THR A 211 -2.50 17.68 -17.64
C THR A 211 -2.69 17.36 -19.10
N HIS A 212 -2.69 16.07 -19.46
CA HIS A 212 -2.75 15.64 -20.86
C HIS A 212 -3.69 14.45 -21.03
N LEU A 213 -4.51 14.49 -22.09
CA LEU A 213 -5.40 13.39 -22.50
C LEU A 213 -5.25 13.14 -24.00
N LEU A 214 -4.94 11.90 -24.38
CA LEU A 214 -5.05 11.41 -25.75
C LEU A 214 -6.08 10.29 -25.83
N ARG A 215 -7.17 10.52 -26.56
CA ARG A 215 -8.21 9.52 -26.81
C ARG A 215 -8.06 8.95 -28.22
N LYS A 216 -8.07 7.62 -28.34
CA LYS A 216 -8.09 6.91 -29.63
C LYS A 216 -9.15 5.81 -29.64
N GLU A 217 -9.79 5.62 -30.79
CA GLU A 217 -10.68 4.49 -31.04
C GLU A 217 -9.84 3.23 -31.32
N ALA A 218 -10.11 2.14 -30.59
CA ALA A 218 -9.38 0.88 -30.75
C ALA A 218 -9.93 0.11 -31.96
N ARG A 219 -9.39 0.37 -33.15
CA ARG A 219 -9.68 -0.43 -34.34
C ARG A 219 -8.83 -1.70 -34.32
N MET A 220 -9.46 -2.87 -34.47
CA MET A 220 -8.74 -4.12 -34.76
C MET A 220 -7.94 -3.95 -36.05
N LEU A 221 -6.62 -3.86 -35.92
CA LEU A 221 -5.68 -3.81 -37.04
C LEU A 221 -5.60 -5.21 -37.67
N ASN A 222 -6.50 -5.48 -38.63
CA ASN A 222 -6.22 -6.49 -39.64
C ASN A 222 -5.03 -5.99 -40.47
N ASN A 223 -3.95 -6.76 -40.43
CA ASN A 223 -2.65 -6.44 -40.98
C ASN A 223 -2.73 -6.23 -42.50
N LYS A 224 -2.81 -4.96 -42.94
CA LYS A 224 -2.44 -4.43 -44.28
C LYS A 224 -2.90 -2.96 -44.37
N SER A 225 -2.01 -1.99 -44.16
CA SER A 225 -1.86 -0.80 -45.05
C SER A 225 -0.91 0.25 -44.46
N LYS A 226 0.17 0.45 -45.20
CA LYS A 226 0.99 1.64 -45.48
C LYS A 226 0.76 2.91 -44.63
N TYR A 227 1.88 3.37 -44.07
CA TYR A 227 2.15 4.70 -43.53
C TYR A 227 1.60 5.84 -44.40
N ILE A 228 0.82 6.74 -43.78
CA ILE A 228 0.69 8.14 -44.21
C ILE A 228 1.01 8.99 -42.98
N MET A 229 2.15 9.67 -43.06
CA MET A 229 2.68 10.58 -42.05
C MET A 229 2.03 11.95 -42.27
N GLY A 230 1.14 12.36 -41.38
CA GLY A 230 0.63 13.73 -41.29
C GLY A 230 1.27 14.43 -40.09
N LEU A 231 2.29 15.25 -40.34
CA LEU A 231 2.84 16.18 -39.35
C LEU A 231 1.79 17.23 -38.98
N SER A 232 1.61 17.45 -37.67
CA SER A 232 1.18 18.74 -37.14
C SER A 232 2.24 19.19 -36.14
N MET A 233 2.89 20.28 -36.49
CA MET A 233 3.92 20.96 -35.73
C MET A 233 3.28 22.04 -34.86
N SER A 234 3.62 22.07 -33.58
CA SER A 234 3.68 23.31 -32.80
C SER A 234 4.71 23.17 -31.66
N SER A 235 5.89 23.70 -31.96
CA SER A 235 6.76 24.54 -31.13
C SER A 235 7.15 24.09 -29.72
N PHE A 236 8.40 23.65 -29.58
CA PHE A 236 9.27 24.11 -28.50
C PHE A 236 10.64 24.49 -29.06
N LEU A 237 10.95 25.78 -28.98
CA LEU A 237 12.29 26.34 -29.13
C LEU A 237 13.02 26.19 -27.80
N ILE A 238 14.11 25.42 -27.76
CA ILE A 238 15.24 25.73 -26.88
C ILE A 238 16.50 25.75 -27.73
N LEU A 239 17.12 26.92 -27.72
CA LEU A 239 18.36 27.27 -28.36
C LEU A 239 19.52 26.72 -27.52
N SER A 240 20.37 25.87 -28.08
CA SER A 240 21.77 25.75 -27.64
C SER A 240 22.67 25.24 -28.78
N SER A 241 23.93 25.64 -28.71
CA SER A 241 24.87 25.90 -29.78
C SER A 241 25.32 24.70 -30.61
N VAL A 242 25.45 24.96 -31.91
CA VAL A 242 26.11 24.13 -32.93
C VAL A 242 27.63 24.10 -32.72
N GLY A 243 28.21 22.91 -32.86
CA GLY A 243 29.65 22.64 -32.95
C GLY A 243 29.93 21.42 -33.82
N ASN A 244 29.79 21.63 -35.13
CA ASN A 244 30.12 20.82 -36.30
C ASN A 244 31.27 19.78 -36.18
N THR A 245 31.10 18.57 -36.76
CA THR A 245 31.91 18.02 -37.89
C THR A 245 31.57 16.55 -38.24
N ASN A 246 31.32 16.34 -39.54
CA ASN A 246 31.19 15.09 -40.33
C ASN A 246 32.52 14.26 -40.38
N PRO A 247 32.67 13.08 -41.06
CA PRO A 247 31.86 12.50 -42.17
C PRO A 247 31.66 10.95 -42.26
N GLN A 248 30.67 10.57 -43.09
CA GLN A 248 30.61 9.46 -44.09
C GLN A 248 30.82 7.98 -43.72
N THR A 249 29.84 7.13 -44.09
CA THR A 249 30.04 5.81 -44.72
C THR A 249 28.81 5.40 -45.57
N LEU A 250 29.07 4.75 -46.72
CA LEU A 250 28.15 4.44 -47.83
C LEU A 250 27.11 3.31 -47.55
N PRO A 251 25.99 3.24 -48.32
CA PRO A 251 24.95 2.21 -48.15
C PRO A 251 25.17 0.94 -49.01
N GLN A 252 24.81 -0.23 -48.47
CA GLN A 252 24.70 -1.51 -49.19
C GLN A 252 23.22 -1.90 -49.45
N PRO A 253 22.92 -2.66 -50.53
CA PRO A 253 21.55 -2.98 -50.95
C PRO A 253 20.92 -4.18 -50.19
N PRO A 254 19.57 -4.27 -50.14
CA PRO A 254 18.87 -5.28 -49.34
C PRO A 254 18.76 -6.65 -50.04
N VAL A 255 18.94 -7.72 -49.25
CA VAL A 255 18.77 -9.12 -49.63
C VAL A 255 17.28 -9.51 -49.50
N MET A 256 16.70 -10.12 -50.55
CA MET A 256 15.34 -10.64 -50.58
C MET A 256 15.21 -11.98 -49.83
N ALA A 257 14.12 -12.16 -49.08
CA ALA A 257 13.71 -13.43 -48.47
C ALA A 257 12.65 -14.16 -49.35
N PRO A 258 12.51 -15.50 -49.27
CA PRO A 258 11.66 -16.30 -50.16
C PRO A 258 10.18 -16.35 -49.71
N ILE A 259 9.30 -16.61 -50.67
CA ILE A 259 7.82 -16.68 -50.53
C ILE A 259 7.40 -18.16 -50.28
N PRO A 260 6.47 -18.46 -49.36
CA PRO A 260 5.91 -19.80 -49.17
C PRO A 260 4.80 -20.15 -50.20
N PRO A 261 4.60 -21.44 -50.53
CA PRO A 261 3.69 -21.86 -51.61
C PRO A 261 2.21 -21.86 -51.21
N SER A 262 1.34 -21.67 -52.20
CA SER A 262 -0.13 -21.71 -52.10
C SER A 262 -0.67 -23.14 -51.96
N GLN A 263 -1.66 -23.34 -51.09
CA GLN A 263 -2.42 -24.59 -50.99
C GLN A 263 -3.69 -24.52 -51.84
N ASP A 264 -3.79 -25.44 -52.80
CA ASP A 264 -4.99 -25.68 -53.62
C ASP A 264 -6.08 -26.35 -52.79
N LEU A 265 -7.29 -25.80 -52.87
CA LEU A 265 -8.51 -26.35 -52.30
C LEU A 265 -9.24 -27.13 -53.41
N MET A 266 -9.26 -28.47 -53.33
CA MET A 266 -10.07 -29.32 -54.22
C MET A 266 -11.04 -30.18 -53.41
N SER A 267 -12.31 -29.85 -53.59
CA SER A 267 -13.46 -30.74 -53.78
C SER A 267 -13.28 -32.24 -53.50
N GLN A 268 -14.06 -32.79 -52.56
CA GLN A 268 -14.67 -34.11 -52.72
C GLN A 268 -15.95 -34.27 -51.88
N SER A 269 -16.89 -34.99 -52.50
CA SER A 269 -18.30 -35.20 -52.18
C SER A 269 -18.56 -35.97 -50.88
N MET A 270 -19.54 -35.50 -50.09
CA MET A 270 -20.09 -36.26 -48.98
C MET A 270 -20.94 -37.44 -49.47
N THR A 271 -20.53 -38.65 -49.12
CA THR A 271 -21.44 -39.79 -48.93
C THR A 271 -21.19 -40.37 -47.55
N SER A 272 -22.27 -40.59 -46.82
CA SER A 272 -22.33 -40.90 -45.41
C SER A 272 -22.12 -42.38 -45.12
N SER A 273 -21.07 -42.71 -44.37
CA SER A 273 -21.08 -43.81 -43.39
C SER A 273 -20.32 -43.35 -42.15
N LEU A 274 -21.04 -42.89 -41.11
CA LEU A 274 -20.47 -42.58 -39.79
C LEU A 274 -19.91 -43.82 -39.06
N THR A 275 -19.94 -44.98 -39.70
CA THR A 275 -19.62 -46.28 -39.13
C THR A 275 -18.27 -46.84 -39.59
N GLU A 276 -17.52 -46.14 -40.44
CA GLU A 276 -16.22 -46.61 -40.94
C GLU A 276 -15.01 -45.86 -40.35
N HIS A 277 -15.21 -44.99 -39.36
CA HIS A 277 -14.06 -44.38 -38.69
C HIS A 277 -13.49 -45.38 -37.68
N PRO A 278 -12.25 -45.87 -37.85
CA PRO A 278 -11.66 -46.92 -37.00
C PRO A 278 -11.62 -46.51 -35.52
N ASP A 279 -11.54 -45.20 -35.26
CA ASP A 279 -11.56 -44.62 -33.91
C ASP A 279 -12.93 -44.70 -33.22
N VAL A 280 -14.03 -44.68 -34.00
CA VAL A 280 -15.38 -44.82 -33.46
C VAL A 280 -15.65 -46.30 -33.14
N GLU A 281 -15.20 -47.22 -34.00
CA GLU A 281 -15.29 -48.65 -33.71
C GLU A 281 -14.43 -49.08 -32.52
N SER A 282 -13.23 -48.54 -32.37
CA SER A 282 -12.35 -48.84 -31.23
C SER A 282 -12.96 -48.33 -29.93
N GLN A 283 -13.51 -47.11 -29.92
CA GLN A 283 -14.22 -46.57 -28.75
C GLN A 283 -15.48 -47.37 -28.38
N VAL A 284 -16.29 -47.80 -29.36
CA VAL A 284 -17.47 -48.66 -29.10
C VAL A 284 -17.04 -50.02 -28.52
N LYS A 285 -15.87 -50.53 -28.90
CA LYS A 285 -15.24 -51.75 -28.33
C LYS A 285 -14.53 -51.49 -26.99
N GLY A 286 -14.61 -50.28 -26.42
CA GLY A 286 -13.99 -49.90 -25.16
C GLY A 286 -12.48 -49.68 -25.23
N GLN A 287 -11.91 -49.60 -26.43
CA GLN A 287 -10.50 -49.33 -26.69
C GLN A 287 -10.32 -47.83 -26.91
N TYR A 288 -10.08 -47.11 -25.82
CA TYR A 288 -9.73 -45.69 -25.87
C TYR A 288 -8.21 -45.54 -26.04
N PRO A 289 -7.72 -44.56 -26.84
CA PRO A 289 -6.31 -44.23 -26.87
C PRO A 289 -5.84 -43.71 -25.50
N ASP A 290 -4.57 -43.92 -25.19
CA ASP A 290 -3.96 -43.43 -23.95
C ASP A 290 -4.07 -41.89 -23.86
N LEU A 291 -4.36 -41.39 -22.65
CA LEU A 291 -4.45 -39.96 -22.39
C LEU A 291 -3.04 -39.35 -22.40
N GLU A 292 -2.58 -38.88 -23.55
CA GLU A 292 -1.33 -38.12 -23.67
C GLU A 292 -1.44 -36.76 -22.96
N ARG A 293 -0.93 -36.69 -21.72
CA ARG A 293 -0.68 -35.42 -21.04
C ARG A 293 0.70 -34.91 -21.46
N LYS A 294 0.78 -34.12 -22.53
CA LYS A 294 2.03 -33.40 -22.85
C LYS A 294 2.38 -32.47 -21.69
N GLU A 295 3.59 -32.60 -21.15
CA GLU A 295 4.15 -31.62 -20.21
C GLU A 295 4.06 -30.24 -20.86
N SER A 296 3.60 -29.24 -20.10
CA SER A 296 3.55 -27.86 -20.57
C SER A 296 4.95 -27.42 -20.99
N LEU A 297 5.07 -26.87 -22.20
CA LEU A 297 6.31 -26.26 -22.69
C LEU A 297 6.87 -25.30 -21.60
N PRO A 298 8.12 -25.48 -21.15
CA PRO A 298 8.68 -24.60 -20.13
C PRO A 298 8.78 -23.17 -20.67
N LEU A 299 8.47 -22.18 -19.83
CA LEU A 299 8.51 -20.74 -20.17
C LEU A 299 9.93 -20.20 -20.45
N GLY A 300 10.94 -21.06 -20.54
CA GLY A 300 12.35 -20.68 -20.72
C GLY A 300 13.04 -20.11 -19.48
N ALA A 301 12.36 -20.02 -18.34
CA ALA A 301 12.87 -19.44 -17.08
C ALA A 301 13.33 -20.50 -16.05
N ILE A 302 13.55 -21.74 -16.50
CA ILE A 302 14.07 -22.83 -15.66
C ILE A 302 15.58 -22.64 -15.49
N GLN A 303 16.04 -22.71 -14.24
CA GLN A 303 17.46 -22.63 -13.94
C GLN A 303 18.08 -24.04 -13.95
N HIS A 304 18.87 -24.34 -14.98
CA HIS A 304 19.55 -25.63 -15.14
C HIS A 304 20.72 -25.87 -14.16
N ALA A 305 21.16 -24.85 -13.40
CA ALA A 305 22.18 -25.03 -12.37
C ALA A 305 21.78 -26.05 -11.29
N TRP A 306 20.47 -26.24 -11.07
CA TRP A 306 19.94 -27.22 -10.12
C TRP A 306 20.04 -28.66 -10.62
N ASP A 307 20.08 -28.90 -11.94
CA ASP A 307 20.12 -30.24 -12.53
C ASP A 307 21.42 -31.00 -12.20
N HIS A 308 22.47 -30.25 -11.89
CA HIS A 308 23.80 -30.78 -11.53
C HIS A 308 24.23 -30.39 -10.11
N ALA A 309 23.31 -29.83 -9.32
CA ALA A 309 23.59 -29.40 -7.96
C ALA A 309 23.83 -30.61 -7.04
N LYS A 310 24.88 -30.52 -6.21
CA LYS A 310 25.16 -31.54 -5.19
C LYS A 310 24.11 -31.48 -4.07
N ILE A 311 23.93 -32.59 -3.36
CA ILE A 311 23.11 -32.61 -2.14
C ILE A 311 23.67 -31.57 -1.15
N GLY A 312 22.81 -30.66 -0.68
CA GLY A 312 23.19 -29.53 0.19
C GLY A 312 23.61 -28.25 -0.56
N ALA A 313 23.58 -28.23 -1.89
CA ALA A 313 23.73 -26.99 -2.65
C ALA A 313 22.59 -26.00 -2.29
N GLY A 314 22.95 -24.71 -2.20
CA GLY A 314 22.06 -23.66 -1.69
C GLY A 314 21.97 -23.59 -0.16
N VAL A 315 22.66 -24.45 0.57
CA VAL A 315 22.85 -24.29 2.02
C VAL A 315 24.22 -23.66 2.29
N TYR A 316 24.20 -22.48 2.92
CA TYR A 316 25.40 -21.74 3.25
C TYR A 316 25.59 -21.63 4.76
N ASN A 317 26.68 -22.18 5.30
CA ASN A 317 27.00 -22.11 6.72
C ASN A 317 28.13 -21.11 6.94
N VAL A 318 27.88 -20.08 7.75
CA VAL A 318 28.85 -19.00 8.02
C VAL A 318 29.12 -18.90 9.51
N THR A 319 30.39 -18.91 9.91
CA THR A 319 30.81 -18.62 11.29
C THR A 319 31.13 -17.14 11.39
N TYR A 320 30.36 -16.39 12.18
CA TYR A 320 30.46 -14.93 12.23
C TYR A 320 31.24 -14.45 13.47
N THR A 321 32.29 -13.68 13.22
CA THR A 321 33.27 -13.21 14.22
C THR A 321 33.11 -11.73 14.61
N GLY A 322 32.29 -10.95 13.89
CA GLY A 322 32.00 -9.54 14.21
C GLY A 322 32.55 -8.50 13.24
N ALA A 323 33.47 -8.85 12.34
CA ALA A 323 34.14 -7.90 11.44
C ALA A 323 33.94 -8.20 9.94
N GLU A 324 33.23 -9.26 9.62
CA GLU A 324 33.12 -9.78 8.26
C GLU A 324 31.80 -9.36 7.60
N ILE A 325 31.84 -9.10 6.29
CA ILE A 325 30.64 -8.90 5.47
C ILE A 325 30.27 -10.24 4.84
N ILE A 326 29.06 -10.71 5.10
CA ILE A 326 28.55 -11.99 4.60
C ILE A 326 27.99 -11.78 3.21
N LYS A 327 28.61 -12.37 2.19
CA LYS A 327 28.17 -12.24 0.80
C LYS A 327 27.15 -13.33 0.48
N LEU A 328 25.98 -12.94 0.01
CA LEU A 328 24.87 -13.82 -0.34
C LEU A 328 24.53 -13.69 -1.83
N ARG A 329 24.35 -14.84 -2.47
CA ARG A 329 23.80 -14.95 -3.83
C ARG A 329 22.31 -15.24 -3.74
N CYS A 330 21.50 -14.29 -4.14
CA CYS A 330 20.05 -14.43 -4.24
C CYS A 330 19.64 -14.64 -5.71
N ARG A 331 18.46 -15.21 -5.93
CA ARG A 331 17.87 -15.33 -7.28
C ARG A 331 16.53 -14.61 -7.35
N GLU A 332 16.24 -14.00 -8.50
CA GLU A 332 14.95 -13.37 -8.78
C GLU A 332 13.78 -14.29 -8.39
N MET A 333 12.78 -13.72 -7.71
CA MET A 333 11.59 -14.41 -7.24
C MET A 333 11.84 -15.62 -6.31
N MET A 334 13.08 -15.88 -5.88
CA MET A 334 13.40 -16.92 -4.89
C MET A 334 13.74 -16.31 -3.53
N THR A 335 13.28 -16.97 -2.47
CA THR A 335 13.51 -16.52 -1.09
C THR A 335 14.76 -17.17 -0.52
N THR A 336 15.71 -16.33 -0.08
CA THR A 336 16.86 -16.71 0.74
C THR A 336 16.50 -16.54 2.21
N CYS A 337 16.65 -17.60 3.00
CA CYS A 337 16.34 -17.64 4.42
C CYS A 337 17.64 -17.57 5.25
N ILE A 338 17.80 -16.51 6.04
CA ILE A 338 18.91 -16.30 6.97
C ILE A 338 18.46 -16.71 8.37
N ILE A 339 19.21 -17.62 8.99
CA ILE A 339 18.89 -18.24 10.26
C ILE A 339 19.98 -17.88 11.26
N LEU A 340 19.65 -17.01 12.21
CA LEU A 340 20.50 -16.68 13.35
C LEU A 340 20.43 -17.77 14.42
N PRO A 341 21.43 -17.88 15.31
CA PRO A 341 21.39 -18.80 16.44
C PRO A 341 20.11 -18.63 17.27
N SER A 342 19.63 -19.70 17.89
CA SER A 342 18.35 -19.69 18.63
C SER A 342 18.30 -18.69 19.79
N TRP A 343 19.45 -18.27 20.32
CA TRP A 343 19.57 -17.28 21.40
C TRP A 343 19.65 -15.83 20.89
N GLU A 344 19.85 -15.62 19.59
CA GLU A 344 19.99 -14.32 18.97
C GLU A 344 18.67 -13.90 18.32
N ARG A 345 18.08 -12.81 18.82
CA ARG A 345 16.84 -12.25 18.28
C ARG A 345 17.15 -11.04 17.41
N VAL A 346 16.50 -10.91 16.27
CA VAL A 346 16.50 -9.71 15.42
C VAL A 346 15.72 -8.61 16.13
N GLU A 347 16.39 -7.51 16.45
CA GLU A 347 15.78 -6.33 17.04
C GLU A 347 15.42 -5.30 15.96
N LYS A 348 16.35 -5.08 15.04
CA LYS A 348 16.17 -4.14 13.92
C LYS A 348 16.91 -4.64 12.69
N PHE A 349 16.43 -4.28 11.51
CA PHE A 349 17.18 -4.46 10.27
C PHE A 349 17.03 -3.22 9.38
N ASN A 350 18.02 -2.99 8.52
CA ASN A 350 18.02 -1.95 7.50
C ASN A 350 18.45 -2.56 6.17
N LEU A 351 17.61 -2.39 5.16
CA LEU A 351 17.85 -2.85 3.79
C LEU A 351 18.20 -1.65 2.92
N GLY A 352 19.24 -1.77 2.10
CA GLY A 352 19.73 -0.68 1.25
C GLY A 352 18.77 -0.32 0.11
N ASP A 353 18.20 -1.32 -0.56
CA ASP A 353 17.24 -1.13 -1.66
C ASP A 353 15.97 -1.96 -1.41
N PRO A 354 14.98 -1.40 -0.70
CA PRO A 354 13.70 -2.07 -0.43
C PRO A 354 12.77 -2.13 -1.66
N SER A 355 13.09 -1.43 -2.76
CA SER A 355 12.29 -1.49 -3.99
C SER A 355 12.58 -2.78 -4.77
N SER A 356 13.84 -3.20 -4.81
CA SER A 356 14.31 -4.38 -5.54
C SER A 356 14.34 -5.64 -4.67
N PHE A 357 14.52 -5.51 -3.36
CA PHE A 357 14.58 -6.62 -2.42
C PHE A 357 13.46 -6.50 -1.39
N LYS A 358 12.72 -7.59 -1.20
CA LYS A 358 11.73 -7.71 -0.12
C LYS A 358 12.36 -8.43 1.07
N ILE A 359 12.15 -7.90 2.27
CA ILE A 359 12.60 -8.51 3.52
C ILE A 359 11.41 -8.77 4.45
N GLU A 360 11.41 -9.93 5.09
CA GLU A 360 10.44 -10.26 6.15
C GLU A 360 11.18 -10.91 7.33
N ASN A 361 10.60 -10.79 8.52
CA ASN A 361 11.14 -11.37 9.75
C ASN A 361 10.11 -12.37 10.32
N PRO A 362 9.94 -13.55 9.68
CA PRO A 362 8.87 -14.50 10.04
C PRO A 362 8.99 -15.05 11.47
N LYS A 363 10.21 -15.08 12.04
CA LYS A 363 10.45 -15.49 13.43
C LYS A 363 11.55 -14.63 14.03
N SER A 364 11.60 -14.57 15.36
CA SER A 364 12.57 -13.78 16.12
C SER A 364 14.04 -13.95 15.68
N ASN A 365 14.44 -15.11 15.16
CA ASN A 365 15.81 -15.40 14.74
C ASN A 365 15.94 -15.72 13.24
N ILE A 366 14.90 -15.48 12.42
CA ILE A 366 14.88 -15.83 11.00
C ILE A 366 14.47 -14.64 10.17
N ILE A 367 15.29 -14.31 9.18
CA ILE A 367 15.03 -13.25 8.20
C ILE A 367 14.94 -13.88 6.81
N THR A 368 13.95 -13.49 6.03
CA THR A 368 13.80 -13.90 4.64
C THR A 368 14.02 -12.72 3.71
N ILE A 369 14.80 -12.92 2.66
CA ILE A 369 15.09 -11.93 1.63
C ILE A 369 14.69 -12.50 0.29
N GLN A 370 13.95 -11.75 -0.51
CA GLN A 370 13.55 -12.14 -1.85
C GLN A 370 13.77 -10.99 -2.82
N PRO A 371 14.69 -11.11 -3.80
CA PRO A 371 14.73 -10.20 -4.93
C PRO A 371 13.41 -10.27 -5.69
N GLN A 372 12.86 -9.11 -6.03
CA GLN A 372 11.57 -9.00 -6.71
C GLN A 372 11.76 -9.25 -8.22
N GLU A 373 11.75 -8.19 -9.02
CA GLU A 373 11.57 -8.30 -10.47
C GLU A 373 12.86 -8.13 -11.29
N PHE A 374 13.89 -7.50 -10.72
CA PHE A 374 15.11 -7.17 -11.44
C PHE A 374 16.29 -8.09 -11.09
N THR A 375 17.09 -8.42 -12.10
CA THR A 375 18.31 -9.23 -12.00
C THR A 375 19.56 -8.38 -12.21
N GLY A 376 20.71 -8.85 -11.71
CA GLY A 376 21.97 -8.12 -11.84
C GLY A 376 22.12 -6.93 -10.89
N LEU A 377 21.28 -6.86 -9.86
CA LEU A 377 21.32 -5.82 -8.84
C LEU A 377 22.15 -6.26 -7.63
N ASP A 378 22.79 -5.30 -6.97
CA ASP A 378 23.38 -5.48 -5.67
C ASP A 378 22.81 -4.53 -4.62
N SER A 379 22.84 -4.97 -3.38
CA SER A 379 22.36 -4.22 -2.22
C SER A 379 23.05 -4.71 -0.96
N ASN A 380 22.67 -4.15 0.18
CA ASN A 380 23.16 -4.55 1.48
C ASN A 380 22.01 -4.71 2.46
N LEU A 381 22.19 -5.62 3.41
CA LEU A 381 21.31 -5.78 4.57
C LEU A 381 22.15 -5.68 5.83
N ILE A 382 21.69 -4.87 6.78
CA ILE A 382 22.27 -4.76 8.11
C ILE A 382 21.23 -5.26 9.11
N VAL A 383 21.59 -6.24 9.94
CA VAL A 383 20.72 -6.82 10.97
C VAL A 383 21.35 -6.57 12.32
N ILE A 384 20.59 -5.96 13.22
CA ILE A 384 20.98 -5.70 14.60
C ILE A 384 20.25 -6.72 15.48
N GLY A 385 21.02 -7.57 16.15
CA GLY A 385 20.52 -8.53 17.11
C GLY A 385 20.35 -7.91 18.50
N ALA A 386 19.46 -8.48 19.31
CA ALA A 386 19.21 -8.09 20.69
C ALA A 386 20.44 -8.24 21.60
N SER A 387 21.46 -9.01 21.20
CA SER A 387 22.75 -9.02 21.89
C SER A 387 23.62 -7.79 21.57
N GLY A 388 23.15 -6.86 20.75
CA GLY A 388 23.90 -5.72 20.23
C GLY A 388 24.88 -6.07 19.09
N LYS A 389 24.86 -7.31 18.56
CA LYS A 389 25.70 -7.69 17.42
C LYS A 389 25.08 -7.21 16.11
N VAL A 390 25.93 -6.76 15.19
CA VAL A 390 25.52 -6.21 13.90
C VAL A 390 25.98 -7.12 12.77
N TYR A 391 25.07 -7.83 12.13
CA TYR A 391 25.35 -8.68 10.99
C TYR A 391 25.20 -7.89 9.69
N SER A 392 26.28 -7.78 8.93
CA SER A 392 26.30 -7.06 7.64
C SER A 392 26.35 -8.06 6.49
N PHE A 393 25.40 -7.94 5.57
CA PHE A 393 25.26 -8.79 4.41
C PHE A 393 25.40 -7.97 3.12
N TYR A 394 26.16 -8.50 2.17
CA TYR A 394 26.18 -8.06 0.78
C TYR A 394 25.25 -8.98 -0.01
N LEU A 395 24.29 -8.40 -0.74
CA LEU A 395 23.28 -9.12 -1.49
C LEU A 395 23.56 -8.94 -2.98
N ARG A 396 23.46 -10.03 -3.75
CA ARG A 396 23.51 -9.99 -5.22
C ARG A 396 22.36 -10.79 -5.80
N SER A 397 21.53 -10.16 -6.63
CA SER A 397 20.46 -10.81 -7.37
C SER A 397 20.96 -11.34 -8.71
N GLU A 398 20.80 -12.64 -8.97
CA GLU A 398 21.09 -13.29 -10.25
C GLU A 398 19.80 -13.82 -10.91
N GLY A 399 19.77 -13.91 -12.24
CA GLY A 399 18.62 -14.42 -12.99
C GLY A 399 18.64 -15.93 -13.19
N TYR A 400 17.59 -16.48 -13.81
CA TYR A 400 17.49 -17.92 -14.14
C TYR A 400 18.64 -18.46 -15.01
N ASN A 401 19.31 -17.60 -15.76
CA ASN A 401 20.39 -17.94 -16.69
C ASN A 401 21.77 -18.11 -16.02
N THR A 402 21.89 -17.92 -14.70
CA THR A 402 23.15 -18.14 -13.99
C THR A 402 23.46 -19.63 -13.83
N ASN A 403 24.75 -19.97 -13.99
CA ASN A 403 25.28 -21.32 -13.78
C ASN A 403 25.56 -21.63 -12.29
N HIS A 404 25.26 -20.69 -11.40
CA HIS A 404 25.49 -20.85 -9.97
C HIS A 404 24.19 -21.12 -9.21
N VAL A 405 24.25 -22.03 -8.26
CA VAL A 405 23.13 -22.28 -7.35
C VAL A 405 23.02 -21.10 -6.37
N PRO A 406 21.83 -20.48 -6.19
CA PRO A 406 21.63 -19.41 -5.22
C PRO A 406 21.61 -19.95 -3.78
N ASP A 407 21.92 -19.08 -2.82
CA ASP A 407 21.81 -19.38 -1.40
C ASP A 407 20.33 -19.36 -0.99
N LEU A 408 19.80 -20.51 -0.56
CA LEU A 408 18.41 -20.66 -0.11
C LEU A 408 18.31 -20.69 1.42
N ALA A 409 19.25 -21.35 2.09
CA ALA A 409 19.29 -21.44 3.55
C ALA A 409 20.68 -21.07 4.07
N VAL A 410 20.76 -19.95 4.79
CA VAL A 410 21.99 -19.37 5.31
C VAL A 410 21.98 -19.50 6.83
N TYR A 411 22.81 -20.39 7.37
CA TYR A 411 22.94 -20.58 8.81
C TYR A 411 24.12 -19.77 9.36
N ILE A 412 23.81 -18.84 10.27
CA ILE A 412 24.79 -18.01 10.94
C ILE A 412 25.16 -18.64 12.29
N ARG A 413 26.44 -18.96 12.46
CA ARG A 413 27.00 -19.55 13.68
C ARG A 413 27.78 -18.50 14.44
N VAL A 414 27.31 -18.17 15.64
CA VAL A 414 27.92 -17.19 16.54
C VAL A 414 28.02 -17.80 17.93
N ALA A 415 29.10 -17.52 18.64
CA ALA A 415 29.22 -17.89 20.04
C ALA A 415 28.31 -17.02 20.92
N LYS A 416 27.54 -17.65 21.82
CA LYS A 416 26.72 -16.93 22.80
C LYS A 416 27.62 -16.07 23.69
N PRO A 417 27.35 -14.76 23.85
CA PRO A 417 28.16 -13.91 24.71
C PRO A 417 28.05 -14.35 26.17
N ALA A 418 29.19 -14.45 26.86
CA ALA A 418 29.28 -14.94 28.25
C ALA A 418 28.57 -14.03 29.27
N ASN A 419 28.33 -12.76 28.94
CA ASN A 419 27.68 -11.78 29.83
C ASN A 419 26.15 -11.93 29.93
N LEU A 420 25.56 -12.95 29.27
CA LEU A 420 24.13 -13.28 29.37
C LEU A 420 23.87 -14.45 30.35
N SER A 421 24.70 -14.59 31.39
CA SER A 421 24.38 -15.42 32.56
C SER A 421 24.93 -14.79 33.84
N SER A 422 24.01 -14.37 34.72
CA SER A 422 24.02 -14.55 36.19
C SER A 422 23.52 -13.32 36.97
N SER A 423 22.22 -13.11 36.93
CA SER A 423 21.46 -12.52 38.04
C SER A 423 20.16 -13.31 38.27
N ILE A 424 20.26 -14.65 38.27
CA ILE A 424 19.16 -15.53 38.70
C ILE A 424 19.76 -16.62 39.59
N SER A 425 19.68 -16.38 40.90
CA SER A 425 19.66 -17.33 42.03
C SER A 425 19.63 -16.44 43.29
N ASN A 426 18.56 -16.30 44.08
CA ASN A 426 17.50 -17.21 44.47
C ASN A 426 16.23 -16.40 44.76
N THR A 427 15.07 -16.80 44.23
CA THR A 427 13.83 -17.01 45.01
C THR A 427 12.87 -17.85 44.15
N LYS A 428 12.33 -18.87 44.80
CA LYS A 428 11.46 -19.97 44.34
C LYS A 428 10.58 -19.69 43.11
N SER A 429 10.61 -20.69 42.22
CA SER A 429 9.77 -20.95 41.06
C SER A 429 8.32 -20.45 41.15
N ILE A 430 8.00 -19.47 40.31
CA ILE A 430 6.67 -19.33 39.68
C ILE A 430 6.91 -19.20 38.17
N ASP A 431 6.24 -20.07 37.44
CA ASP A 431 6.27 -20.23 35.99
C ASP A 431 5.64 -18.99 35.32
N TYR A 432 6.46 -18.08 34.80
CA TYR A 432 6.01 -16.94 34.00
C TYR A 432 6.37 -17.13 32.54
N LYS A 433 5.36 -17.51 31.74
CA LYS A 433 5.33 -17.28 30.30
C LYS A 433 5.43 -15.79 30.04
N GLN A 434 6.47 -15.37 29.34
CA GLN A 434 6.71 -13.99 28.94
C GLN A 434 5.67 -13.58 27.89
N LYS A 435 4.71 -12.74 28.29
CA LYS A 435 3.82 -11.99 27.40
C LYS A 435 4.58 -10.82 26.80
N ASP A 436 4.24 -10.51 25.55
CA ASP A 436 4.77 -9.38 24.81
C ASP A 436 4.40 -8.04 25.47
N ASP A 437 5.40 -7.17 25.54
CA ASP A 437 5.45 -5.86 26.20
C ASP A 437 4.74 -4.77 25.39
N TYR A 438 3.44 -4.95 25.13
CA TYR A 438 2.57 -3.91 24.54
C TYR A 438 1.14 -3.90 25.12
N LEU A 439 0.89 -4.70 26.15
CA LEU A 439 -0.33 -4.64 26.94
C LEU A 439 0.07 -4.12 28.32
N GLU A 440 -0.32 -2.88 28.66
CA GLU A 440 -0.41 -2.50 30.07
C GLU A 440 -1.32 -3.52 30.74
N GLU A 441 -0.76 -4.42 31.55
CA GLU A 441 -1.55 -5.22 32.48
C GLU A 441 -2.11 -4.24 33.52
N VAL A 442 -3.31 -3.72 33.26
CA VAL A 442 -4.09 -3.05 34.29
C VAL A 442 -4.19 -4.04 35.45
N PRO A 443 -3.74 -3.68 36.67
CA PRO A 443 -3.78 -4.59 37.80
C PRO A 443 -5.23 -4.98 38.06
N PHE A 444 -5.58 -6.21 37.70
CA PHE A 444 -6.89 -6.80 37.98
C PHE A 444 -6.92 -7.17 39.46
N ASP A 445 -7.61 -6.36 40.27
CA ASP A 445 -7.90 -6.70 41.67
C ASP A 445 -9.24 -7.44 41.75
N PRO A 446 -9.26 -8.74 42.09
CA PRO A 446 -10.50 -9.53 42.21
C PRO A 446 -11.48 -8.97 43.26
N SER A 447 -10.98 -8.15 44.20
CA SER A 447 -11.78 -7.56 45.28
C SER A 447 -12.76 -6.50 44.79
N ASN A 448 -12.51 -5.90 43.62
CA ASN A 448 -13.35 -4.84 43.04
C ASN A 448 -14.52 -5.36 42.20
N LEU A 449 -14.70 -6.69 42.13
CA LEU A 449 -15.78 -7.28 41.36
C LEU A 449 -17.12 -7.22 42.11
N ASN A 450 -18.09 -6.53 41.53
CA ASN A 450 -19.48 -6.55 41.94
C ASN A 450 -20.21 -7.73 41.27
N PHE A 451 -20.83 -8.61 42.07
CA PHE A 451 -21.62 -9.76 41.61
C PHE A 451 -23.15 -9.56 41.77
N ASN A 452 -23.58 -8.39 42.25
CA ASN A 452 -24.97 -8.11 42.59
C ASN A 452 -25.78 -7.73 41.35
N PHE A 453 -26.12 -8.74 40.55
CA PHE A 453 -26.97 -8.59 39.37
C PHE A 453 -28.19 -9.48 39.44
N THR A 454 -29.33 -8.93 39.04
CA THR A 454 -30.60 -9.62 38.91
C THR A 454 -30.96 -9.73 37.43
N MET A 455 -31.61 -10.84 37.07
CA MET A 455 -31.94 -11.17 35.69
C MET A 455 -33.43 -11.49 35.57
N ALA A 456 -34.08 -10.97 34.54
CA ALA A 456 -35.48 -11.22 34.22
C ALA A 456 -35.64 -11.56 32.73
N GLY A 457 -36.44 -12.57 32.40
CA GLY A 457 -36.69 -12.98 31.00
C GLY A 457 -36.41 -14.47 30.75
N ASP A 458 -36.02 -14.79 29.52
CA ASP A 458 -35.85 -16.17 29.04
C ASP A 458 -34.65 -16.89 29.66
N LYS A 459 -34.93 -17.89 30.52
CA LYS A 459 -33.89 -18.67 31.24
C LYS A 459 -32.90 -19.40 30.32
N GLU A 460 -33.30 -19.75 29.11
CA GLU A 460 -32.40 -20.44 28.17
C GLU A 460 -31.28 -19.54 27.65
N LEU A 461 -31.56 -18.23 27.52
CA LEU A 461 -30.64 -17.20 27.07
C LEU A 461 -29.83 -16.60 28.23
N ALA A 462 -30.32 -16.73 29.46
CA ALA A 462 -29.69 -16.12 30.63
C ALA A 462 -28.28 -16.70 30.90
N PRO A 463 -27.29 -15.85 31.22
CA PRO A 463 -25.98 -16.33 31.67
C PRO A 463 -26.08 -16.99 33.05
N HIS A 464 -25.11 -17.86 33.38
CA HIS A 464 -25.04 -18.50 34.69
C HIS A 464 -24.66 -17.51 35.79
N ARG A 465 -23.80 -16.55 35.46
CA ARG A 465 -23.30 -15.54 36.40
C ARG A 465 -22.95 -14.26 35.67
N VAL A 466 -23.19 -13.13 36.33
CA VAL A 466 -22.84 -11.79 35.85
C VAL A 466 -22.04 -11.08 36.92
N TYR A 467 -20.99 -10.39 36.53
CA TYR A 467 -20.20 -9.56 37.44
C TYR A 467 -19.50 -8.42 36.70
N SER A 468 -19.16 -7.36 37.41
CA SER A 468 -18.54 -6.15 36.83
C SER A 468 -17.45 -5.60 37.74
N ASP A 469 -16.40 -5.02 37.16
CA ASP A 469 -15.33 -4.29 37.85
C ASP A 469 -15.61 -2.76 37.89
N GLY A 470 -16.81 -2.34 37.50
CA GLY A 470 -17.20 -0.94 37.36
C GLY A 470 -16.84 -0.30 36.01
N ILE A 471 -16.07 -0.97 35.14
CA ILE A 471 -15.74 -0.49 33.79
C ILE A 471 -16.29 -1.45 32.73
N ARG A 472 -16.21 -2.75 33.00
CA ARG A 472 -16.63 -3.85 32.14
C ARG A 472 -17.56 -4.78 32.90
N THR A 473 -18.41 -5.48 32.17
CA THR A 473 -19.31 -6.50 32.72
C THR A 473 -19.09 -7.83 32.00
N TRP A 474 -18.90 -8.90 32.76
CA TRP A 474 -18.72 -10.25 32.26
C TRP A 474 -20.00 -11.06 32.43
N PHE A 475 -20.42 -11.72 31.35
CA PHE A 475 -21.53 -12.66 31.31
C PHE A 475 -20.97 -14.07 31.12
N ASP A 476 -21.04 -14.90 32.16
CA ASP A 476 -20.45 -16.24 32.19
C ASP A 476 -21.47 -17.30 31.71
N TYR A 477 -21.17 -17.93 30.58
CA TYR A 477 -22.00 -18.99 30.00
C TYR A 477 -21.42 -20.40 30.24
N GLY A 478 -20.23 -20.49 30.85
CA GLY A 478 -19.54 -21.77 31.00
C GLY A 478 -19.29 -22.46 29.65
N GLU A 479 -19.26 -23.79 29.64
CA GLU A 479 -19.07 -24.58 28.42
C GLU A 479 -20.29 -24.54 27.47
N GLU A 480 -21.46 -24.06 27.92
CA GLU A 480 -22.65 -23.93 27.10
C GLU A 480 -22.51 -22.87 26.01
N ILE A 481 -21.53 -21.96 26.14
CA ILE A 481 -21.18 -20.96 25.13
C ILE A 481 -20.86 -21.57 23.75
N LYS A 482 -20.44 -22.85 23.72
CA LYS A 482 -20.11 -23.58 22.48
C LYS A 482 -21.33 -24.25 21.83
N LYS A 483 -22.45 -24.38 22.56
CA LYS A 483 -23.64 -25.13 22.14
C LYS A 483 -24.86 -24.23 21.90
N LYS A 484 -24.92 -23.08 22.57
CA LYS A 484 -26.04 -22.12 22.47
C LYS A 484 -25.70 -20.98 21.51
N GLY A 485 -26.74 -20.47 20.82
CA GLY A 485 -26.61 -19.22 20.06
C GLY A 485 -26.39 -18.05 21.02
N LEU A 486 -25.28 -17.33 20.85
CA LEU A 486 -24.91 -16.22 21.73
C LEU A 486 -25.87 -15.03 21.55
N PRO A 487 -26.30 -14.37 22.64
CA PRO A 487 -27.10 -13.16 22.53
C PRO A 487 -26.31 -12.00 21.95
N ALA A 488 -27.01 -11.11 21.24
CA ALA A 488 -26.58 -9.72 21.09
C ALA A 488 -26.79 -8.99 22.42
N VAL A 489 -25.77 -8.26 22.89
CA VAL A 489 -25.79 -7.55 24.17
C VAL A 489 -25.91 -6.06 23.93
N TYR A 490 -26.89 -5.43 24.56
CA TYR A 490 -27.14 -3.99 24.53
C TYR A 490 -27.00 -3.42 25.94
N ALA A 491 -26.46 -2.21 26.09
CA ALA A 491 -26.55 -1.45 27.33
C ALA A 491 -27.87 -0.68 27.37
N VAL A 492 -28.51 -0.61 28.53
CA VAL A 492 -29.69 0.23 28.75
C VAL A 492 -29.23 1.58 29.27
N ILE A 493 -29.13 2.56 28.38
CA ILE A 493 -28.75 3.94 28.70
C ILE A 493 -30.01 4.78 28.53
N ASP A 494 -30.39 5.51 29.59
CA ASP A 494 -31.62 6.33 29.61
C ASP A 494 -32.91 5.56 29.25
N GLY A 495 -32.95 4.27 29.58
CA GLY A 495 -34.09 3.39 29.27
C GLY A 495 -34.14 2.90 27.82
N VAL A 496 -33.11 3.19 27.01
CA VAL A 496 -33.02 2.79 25.60
C VAL A 496 -31.86 1.81 25.39
N ASP A 497 -32.12 0.76 24.61
CA ASP A 497 -31.09 -0.22 24.23
C ASP A 497 -30.08 0.41 23.26
N THR A 498 -28.85 0.58 23.73
CA THR A 498 -27.73 1.17 23.00
C THR A 498 -26.72 0.07 22.64
N PRO A 499 -26.27 -0.02 21.37
CA PRO A 499 -25.24 -0.97 20.98
C PRO A 499 -23.91 -0.63 21.66
N ILE A 500 -23.24 -1.64 22.20
CA ILE A 500 -21.96 -1.49 22.89
C ILE A 500 -20.92 -2.45 22.34
N ASN A 501 -19.65 -2.12 22.56
CA ASN A 501 -18.55 -3.02 22.23
C ASN A 501 -18.57 -4.24 23.15
N VAL A 502 -18.67 -5.42 22.54
CA VAL A 502 -18.60 -6.70 23.24
C VAL A 502 -17.49 -7.57 22.66
N GLY A 503 -16.73 -8.19 23.55
CA GLY A 503 -15.68 -9.16 23.23
C GLY A 503 -16.02 -10.54 23.80
N ARG A 504 -15.22 -11.53 23.42
CA ARG A 504 -15.31 -12.89 23.96
C ARG A 504 -14.03 -13.25 24.69
N GLU A 505 -14.15 -13.70 25.92
CA GLU A 505 -13.03 -14.13 26.75
C GLU A 505 -13.33 -15.53 27.31
N GLY A 506 -12.77 -16.57 26.69
CA GLY A 506 -12.95 -17.95 27.13
C GLY A 506 -14.42 -18.40 27.13
N THR A 507 -15.00 -18.58 28.32
CA THR A 507 -16.41 -18.98 28.53
C THR A 507 -17.35 -17.80 28.74
N LYS A 508 -16.88 -16.58 28.51
CA LYS A 508 -17.56 -15.34 28.91
C LYS A 508 -17.71 -14.38 27.74
N ILE A 509 -18.78 -13.60 27.79
CA ILE A 509 -18.95 -12.41 26.95
C ILE A 509 -18.60 -11.20 27.81
N VAL A 510 -17.78 -10.28 27.28
CA VAL A 510 -17.30 -9.10 28.00
C VAL A 510 -17.88 -7.86 27.34
N ALA A 511 -18.66 -7.08 28.08
CA ALA A 511 -19.19 -5.79 27.63
C ALA A 511 -18.36 -4.63 28.19
N GLN A 512 -18.04 -3.65 27.35
CA GLN A 512 -17.37 -2.41 27.75
C GLN A 512 -18.38 -1.39 28.34
N HIS A 513 -19.14 -1.82 29.34
CA HIS A 513 -20.09 -0.99 30.07
C HIS A 513 -20.34 -1.59 31.46
N SER A 514 -20.81 -0.78 32.39
CA SER A 514 -21.28 -1.18 33.72
C SER A 514 -22.68 -0.61 33.95
N GLY A 515 -23.66 -1.46 34.26
CA GLY A 515 -25.04 -1.00 34.46
C GLY A 515 -26.06 -2.05 34.07
N SER A 516 -27.17 -1.58 33.50
CA SER A 516 -28.26 -2.43 33.03
C SER A 516 -28.05 -2.87 31.57
N PHE A 517 -28.46 -4.08 31.25
CA PHE A 517 -28.26 -4.70 29.93
C PHE A 517 -29.51 -5.41 29.43
N THR A 518 -29.64 -5.45 28.10
CA THR A 518 -30.64 -6.25 27.39
C THR A 518 -29.93 -7.24 26.48
N LEU A 519 -30.17 -8.53 26.69
CA LEU A 519 -29.62 -9.62 25.90
C LEU A 519 -30.71 -10.16 24.99
N ARG A 520 -30.47 -10.18 23.68
CA ARG A 520 -31.47 -10.58 22.68
C ARG A 520 -30.94 -11.67 21.76
N ASN A 521 -31.75 -12.69 21.50
CA ASN A 521 -31.51 -13.66 20.44
C ASN A 521 -32.85 -14.03 19.78
N GLY A 522 -33.11 -13.44 18.61
CA GLY A 522 -34.41 -13.54 17.94
C GLY A 522 -35.53 -12.92 18.79
N GLN A 523 -36.52 -13.73 19.16
CA GLN A 523 -37.65 -13.31 20.02
C GLN A 523 -37.36 -13.46 21.51
N LYS A 524 -36.25 -14.10 21.90
CA LYS A 524 -35.89 -14.33 23.30
C LYS A 524 -35.14 -13.13 23.86
N VAL A 525 -35.52 -12.69 25.06
CA VAL A 525 -34.96 -11.50 25.71
C VAL A 525 -34.68 -11.76 27.19
N VAL A 526 -33.52 -11.31 27.66
CA VAL A 526 -33.15 -11.29 29.07
C VAL A 526 -32.67 -9.89 29.43
N CYS A 527 -33.29 -9.28 30.44
CA CYS A 527 -32.87 -8.02 31.03
C CYS A 527 -32.05 -8.30 32.27
N ILE A 528 -30.94 -7.60 32.42
CA ILE A 528 -29.99 -7.73 33.53
C ILE A 528 -29.81 -6.36 34.14
N PHE A 529 -29.98 -6.24 35.46
CA PHE A 529 -29.87 -4.96 36.15
C PHE A 529 -29.09 -5.12 37.45
N PRO A 530 -28.29 -4.12 37.85
CA PRO A 530 -27.57 -4.15 39.11
C PRO A 530 -28.57 -4.01 40.26
N THR A 531 -28.38 -4.81 41.31
CA THR A 531 -29.14 -4.66 42.55
C THR A 531 -28.50 -3.54 43.35
N LEU A 532 -29.21 -2.44 43.56
CA LEU A 532 -28.73 -1.33 44.39
C LEU A 532 -28.45 -1.86 45.81
N GLN A 533 -27.21 -1.71 46.28
CA GLN A 533 -26.93 -1.82 47.70
C GLN A 533 -27.52 -0.57 48.36
N GLU A 534 -28.54 -0.74 49.19
CA GLU A 534 -28.91 0.29 50.15
C GLU A 534 -27.69 0.53 51.04
N VAL A 535 -27.10 1.72 50.90
CA VAL A 535 -26.09 2.22 51.84
C VAL A 535 -26.82 2.43 53.16
N SER A 536 -26.67 1.49 54.10
CA SER A 536 -27.04 1.74 55.49
C SER A 536 -26.18 2.91 55.99
N GLU A 537 -26.87 3.96 56.44
CA GLU A 537 -26.36 5.28 56.90
C GLU A 537 -25.00 5.31 57.60
#